data_AF-A0A352I3J9-F1
#
_entry.id   AF-A0A352I3J9-F1
#
_cell.length_a   1.000
_cell.length_b   1.000
_cell.length_c   1.000
_cell.angle_alpha   90.00
_cell.angle_beta   90.00
_cell.angle_gamma   90.00
#
_symmetry.space_group_name_H-M   'P 1'
#
loop_
_entity.id
_entity.type
_entity.pdbx_description
1 polymer ?
#
loop_
_entity_poly.entity_id
_entity_poly.type
_entity_poly.pdbx_seq_one_letter_code
_entity_poly.pdbx_strand_id
1 'polypeptide(L)'
;MKVREQVLPLIVLLLAAVAVAADQALKMTAVAYLEPVGDISVIPGFFHLTYVRNPGAAFGILADQRWIFMILSVVLCAAIVVLLFRYRGHTRLSYWGSALVLAGGVGNMIDRFRNGYVVDYLHVLFFPFIFNFADACVTVGTVLLLIHILLLEKRGGKHGKYRKYAKYANRNYRNW
;
A
#
# COMPACT_ATOMS: atom_id res chain seq x y z
N MET A 1 -7.70 -19.59 -18.95
CA MET A 1 -6.51 -19.05 -18.26
C MET A 1 -6.32 -17.54 -18.49
N LYS A 2 -6.31 -17.03 -19.73
CA LYS A 2 -6.09 -15.59 -20.02
C LYS A 2 -7.10 -14.62 -19.37
N VAL A 3 -8.39 -14.96 -19.32
CA VAL A 3 -9.44 -14.07 -18.76
C VAL A 3 -9.22 -13.81 -17.27
N ARG A 4 -8.87 -14.85 -16.50
CA ARG A 4 -8.61 -14.73 -15.05
C ARG A 4 -7.40 -13.86 -14.74
N GLU A 5 -6.38 -13.86 -15.60
CA GLU A 5 -5.19 -13.00 -15.44
C GLU A 5 -5.47 -11.52 -15.71
N GLN A 6 -6.50 -11.20 -16.50
CA GLN A 6 -6.91 -9.82 -16.79
C GLN A 6 -7.90 -9.27 -15.77
N VAL A 7 -8.74 -10.12 -15.15
CA VAL A 7 -9.76 -9.69 -14.18
C VAL A 7 -9.15 -9.39 -12.80
N LEU A 8 -8.11 -10.12 -12.38
CA LEU A 8 -7.50 -9.93 -11.05
C LEU A 8 -6.91 -8.52 -10.83
N PRO A 9 -6.15 -7.93 -11.78
CA PRO A 9 -5.75 -6.53 -11.71
C PRO A 9 -6.93 -5.57 -11.49
N LEU A 10 -8.04 -5.77 -12.21
CA LEU A 10 -9.23 -4.92 -12.07
C LEU A 10 -9.88 -5.05 -10.70
N ILE A 11 -9.95 -6.28 -10.16
CA ILE A 11 -10.41 -6.51 -8.77
C ILE A 11 -9.50 -5.78 -7.78
N VAL A 12 -8.18 -5.82 -7.97
CA VAL A 12 -7.23 -5.10 -7.11
C VAL A 12 -7.46 -3.59 -7.16
N LEU A 13 -7.70 -3.02 -8.34
CA LEU A 13 -8.03 -1.60 -8.47
C LEU A 13 -9.36 -1.25 -7.80
N LEU A 14 -10.37 -2.11 -7.90
CA LEU A 14 -11.64 -1.94 -7.21
C LEU A 14 -11.47 -1.98 -5.69
N LEU A 15 -10.72 -2.96 -5.17
CA LEU A 15 -10.42 -3.07 -3.74
C LEU A 15 -9.64 -1.85 -3.24
N ALA A 16 -8.68 -1.37 -4.03
CA ALA A 16 -7.96 -0.14 -3.71
C ALA A 16 -8.92 1.06 -3.65
N ALA A 17 -9.82 1.22 -4.62
CA ALA A 17 -10.81 2.29 -4.63
C ALA A 17 -11.77 2.25 -3.42
N VAL A 18 -12.22 1.06 -3.02
CA VAL A 18 -13.04 0.88 -1.81
C VAL A 18 -12.27 1.28 -0.55
N ALA A 19 -11.00 0.88 -0.44
CA ALA A 19 -10.16 1.26 0.69
C ALA A 19 -9.84 2.76 0.71
N VAL A 20 -9.68 3.42 -0.45
CA VAL A 20 -9.59 4.89 -0.55
C VAL A 20 -10.87 5.55 -0.05
N ALA A 21 -12.04 5.04 -0.45
CA ALA A 21 -13.31 5.58 0.03
C ALA A 21 -13.45 5.44 1.54
N ALA A 22 -13.02 4.31 2.11
CA ALA A 22 -12.97 4.10 3.55
C ALA A 22 -12.00 5.07 4.26
N ASP A 23 -10.79 5.28 3.72
CA ASP A 23 -9.83 6.27 4.25
C ASP A 23 -10.44 7.67 4.31
N GLN A 24 -11.05 8.10 3.19
CA GLN A 24 -11.65 9.43 3.09
C GLN A 24 -12.84 9.59 4.04
N ALA A 25 -13.68 8.56 4.19
CA ALA A 25 -14.77 8.57 5.16
C ALA A 25 -14.25 8.69 6.60
N LEU A 26 -13.22 7.92 6.97
CA LEU A 26 -12.60 7.97 8.30
C LEU A 26 -12.00 9.35 8.59
N LYS A 27 -11.33 9.96 7.62
CA LYS A 27 -10.76 11.30 7.74
C LYS A 27 -11.83 12.37 7.87
N MET A 28 -12.92 12.27 7.11
CA MET A 28 -14.05 13.18 7.25
C MET A 28 -14.68 13.08 8.65
N THR A 29 -14.83 11.87 9.19
CA THR A 29 -15.28 11.71 10.58
C THR A 29 -14.26 12.23 11.60
N ALA A 30 -12.96 12.03 11.37
CA ALA A 30 -11.93 12.57 12.25
C ALA A 30 -11.98 14.11 12.28
N VAL A 31 -12.12 14.77 11.13
CA VAL A 31 -12.32 16.22 11.06
C VAL A 31 -13.58 16.63 11.83
N ALA A 32 -14.72 15.99 11.57
CA ALA A 32 -15.99 16.38 12.18
C ALA A 32 -16.03 16.23 13.71
N TYR A 33 -15.40 15.18 14.26
CA TYR A 33 -15.54 14.82 15.67
C TYR A 33 -14.29 15.10 16.51
N LEU A 34 -13.10 15.05 15.93
CA LEU A 34 -11.84 15.22 16.67
C LEU A 34 -11.28 16.64 16.56
N GLU A 35 -11.48 17.35 15.44
CA GLU A 35 -10.98 18.73 15.31
C GLU A 35 -11.47 19.68 16.42
N PRO A 36 -12.74 19.63 16.88
CA PRO A 36 -13.22 20.52 17.94
C PRO A 36 -12.65 20.20 19.33
N VAL A 37 -12.25 18.94 19.58
CA VAL A 37 -11.85 18.46 20.92
C VAL A 37 -10.35 18.16 21.03
N GLY A 38 -9.66 18.00 19.90
CA GLY A 38 -8.24 17.66 19.79
C GLY A 38 -7.92 16.19 20.05
N ASP A 39 -8.36 15.63 21.18
CA ASP A 39 -7.99 14.28 21.63
C ASP A 39 -9.16 13.56 22.33
N ILE A 40 -9.33 12.28 22.03
CA ILE A 40 -10.25 11.38 22.72
C ILE A 40 -9.50 10.10 23.12
N SER A 41 -9.43 9.82 24.42
CA SER A 41 -8.91 8.54 24.91
C SER A 41 -9.92 7.43 24.65
N VAL A 42 -9.56 6.43 23.84
CA VAL A 42 -10.40 5.26 23.54
C VAL A 42 -10.06 4.12 24.49
N ILE A 43 -8.76 3.86 24.68
CA ILE A 43 -8.23 2.92 25.66
C ILE A 43 -7.23 3.69 26.51
N PRO A 44 -7.58 4.04 27.77
CA PRO A 44 -6.72 4.81 28.65
C PRO A 44 -5.33 4.20 28.78
N GLY A 45 -4.29 5.01 28.52
CA GLY A 45 -2.89 4.58 28.59
C GLY A 45 -2.39 3.77 27.38
N PHE A 46 -3.19 3.60 26.33
CA PHE A 46 -2.78 2.81 25.16
C PHE A 46 -3.15 3.44 23.81
N PHE A 47 -4.42 3.78 23.59
CA PHE A 47 -4.93 4.19 22.28
C PHE A 47 -5.85 5.39 22.37
N HIS A 48 -5.52 6.42 21.60
CA HIS A 48 -6.22 7.69 21.51
C HIS A 48 -6.59 7.97 20.04
N LEU A 49 -7.65 8.76 19.89
CA LEU A 49 -7.98 9.42 18.64
C LEU A 49 -7.58 10.88 18.76
N THR A 50 -6.47 11.27 18.14
CA THR A 50 -5.87 12.60 18.27
C THR A 50 -5.81 13.28 16.91
N TYR A 51 -6.51 14.40 16.73
CA TYR A 51 -6.53 15.13 15.46
C TYR A 51 -5.20 15.84 15.20
N VAL A 52 -4.56 15.52 14.07
CA VAL A 52 -3.35 16.19 13.61
C VAL A 52 -3.45 16.53 12.13
N ARG A 53 -3.09 17.77 11.80
CA ARG A 53 -2.85 18.21 10.42
C ARG A 53 -1.38 18.03 10.09
N ASN A 54 -1.07 17.06 9.24
CA ASN A 54 0.30 16.71 8.87
C ASN A 54 0.68 17.30 7.50
N PRO A 55 1.47 18.39 7.43
CA PRO A 55 1.87 18.99 6.15
C PRO A 55 2.88 18.12 5.36
N GLY A 56 3.41 17.05 5.95
CA GLY A 56 4.51 16.24 5.42
C GLY A 56 5.72 16.18 6.35
N ALA A 57 5.53 16.49 7.63
CA ALA A 57 6.60 16.85 8.56
C ALA A 57 6.91 15.77 9.61
N ALA A 58 6.63 14.49 9.35
CA ALA A 58 7.20 13.42 10.19
C ALA A 58 8.75 13.48 10.26
N PHE A 59 9.39 14.25 9.36
CA PHE A 59 10.84 14.49 9.34
C PHE A 59 11.30 15.95 9.48
N GLY A 60 10.43 16.93 9.78
CA GLY A 60 10.80 18.35 10.03
C GLY A 60 11.47 19.12 8.85
N ILE A 61 12.52 18.56 8.26
CA ILE A 61 13.33 19.03 7.13
C ILE A 61 12.51 19.13 5.83
N LEU A 62 11.42 18.37 5.71
CA LEU A 62 10.57 18.30 4.50
C LEU A 62 9.19 18.93 4.69
N ALA A 63 8.96 19.69 5.76
CA ALA A 63 7.64 20.26 6.08
C ALA A 63 7.06 21.12 4.94
N ASP A 64 7.90 21.88 4.23
CA ASP A 64 7.50 22.69 3.07
C ASP A 64 7.61 21.93 1.72
N GLN A 65 8.12 20.69 1.76
CA GLN A 65 8.40 19.87 0.58
C GLN A 65 7.27 18.89 0.26
N ARG A 66 6.04 19.28 0.54
CA ARG A 66 4.81 18.53 0.24
C ARG A 66 4.76 17.98 -1.19
N TRP A 67 5.29 18.73 -2.17
CA TRP A 67 5.37 18.32 -3.57
C TRP A 67 6.22 17.07 -3.77
N ILE A 68 7.30 16.89 -2.99
CA ILE A 68 8.14 15.68 -3.05
C ILE A 68 7.31 14.44 -2.70
N PHE A 69 6.53 14.51 -1.61
CA PHE A 69 5.65 13.40 -1.21
C PHE A 69 4.58 13.10 -2.25
N MET A 70 3.98 14.14 -2.85
CA MET A 70 2.98 13.94 -3.92
C MET A 70 3.61 13.30 -5.17
N ILE A 71 4.76 13.79 -5.62
CA ILE A 71 5.47 13.23 -6.79
C ILE A 71 5.85 11.77 -6.52
N LEU A 72 6.40 11.48 -5.33
CA LEU A 72 6.76 10.12 -4.94
C LEU A 72 5.54 9.20 -4.92
N SER A 73 4.42 9.63 -4.33
CA SER A 73 3.17 8.87 -4.32
C SER A 73 2.65 8.60 -5.74
N VAL A 74 2.67 9.59 -6.63
CA VAL A 74 2.27 9.42 -8.05
C VAL A 74 3.15 8.39 -8.74
N VAL A 75 4.48 8.53 -8.62
CA VAL A 75 5.44 7.63 -9.27
C VAL A 75 5.29 6.20 -8.77
N LEU A 76 5.18 6.01 -7.44
CA LEU A 76 5.02 4.68 -6.86
C LEU A 76 3.68 4.04 -7.22
N CYS A 77 2.58 4.79 -7.18
CA CYS A 77 1.27 4.28 -7.58
C CYS A 77 1.26 3.91 -9.06
N ALA A 78 1.81 4.76 -9.93
CA ALA A 78 1.91 4.48 -11.36
C ALA A 78 2.76 3.22 -11.62
N ALA A 79 3.90 3.07 -10.92
CA ALA A 79 4.74 1.89 -11.02
C ALA A 79 3.99 0.62 -10.60
N ILE A 80 3.24 0.65 -9.49
CA ILE A 80 2.44 -0.50 -9.04
C ILE A 80 1.36 -0.83 -10.06
N VAL A 81 0.63 0.14 -10.60
CA VAL A 81 -0.38 -0.09 -11.64
C VAL A 81 0.26 -0.74 -12.87
N VAL A 82 1.38 -0.21 -13.36
CA VAL A 82 2.10 -0.78 -14.52
C VAL A 82 2.52 -2.23 -14.23
N LEU A 83 3.10 -2.49 -13.04
CA LEU A 83 3.53 -3.83 -12.64
C LEU A 83 2.35 -4.79 -12.50
N LEU A 84 1.19 -4.32 -12.02
CA LEU A 84 -0.01 -5.13 -11.87
C LEU A 84 -0.51 -5.74 -13.20
N PHE A 85 -0.27 -5.05 -14.33
CA PHE A 85 -0.64 -5.55 -15.67
C PHE A 85 0.52 -6.20 -16.43
N ARG A 86 1.77 -5.85 -16.12
CA ARG A 86 2.96 -6.32 -16.85
C ARG A 86 3.63 -7.53 -16.21
N TYR A 87 3.57 -7.63 -14.87
CA TYR A 87 4.20 -8.71 -14.13
C TYR A 87 3.34 -9.97 -14.21
N ARG A 88 3.98 -11.14 -14.37
CA ARG A 88 3.27 -12.43 -14.46
C ARG A 88 3.50 -13.37 -13.28
N GLY A 89 4.38 -13.00 -12.35
CA GLY A 89 4.69 -13.78 -11.16
C GLY A 89 3.76 -13.50 -9.98
N HIS A 90 2.55 -12.98 -10.21
CA HIS A 90 1.70 -12.52 -9.12
C HIS A 90 1.35 -13.65 -8.13
N THR A 91 1.34 -13.30 -6.85
CA THR A 91 0.83 -14.12 -5.77
C THR A 91 -0.33 -13.40 -5.10
N ARG A 92 -1.08 -14.08 -4.23
CA ARG A 92 -2.10 -13.42 -3.42
C ARG A 92 -1.51 -12.26 -2.61
N LEU A 93 -0.29 -12.43 -2.09
CA LEU A 93 0.41 -11.38 -1.33
C LEU A 93 0.68 -10.16 -2.20
N SER A 94 1.11 -10.33 -3.45
CA SER A 94 1.36 -9.17 -4.32
C SER A 94 0.10 -8.47 -4.76
N TYR A 95 -1.02 -9.19 -4.95
CA TYR A 95 -2.31 -8.56 -5.22
C TYR A 95 -2.84 -7.75 -4.03
N TRP A 96 -2.87 -8.34 -2.83
CA TRP A 96 -3.28 -7.63 -1.61
C TRP A 96 -2.34 -6.47 -1.29
N GLY A 97 -1.03 -6.68 -1.39
CA GLY A 97 -0.03 -5.64 -1.19
C GLY A 97 -0.21 -4.47 -2.15
N SER A 98 -0.45 -4.75 -3.45
CA SER A 98 -0.70 -3.70 -4.44
C SER A 98 -1.99 -2.93 -4.14
N ALA A 99 -3.08 -3.61 -3.75
CA ALA A 99 -4.34 -2.95 -3.41
C ALA A 99 -4.16 -1.96 -2.25
N LEU A 100 -3.47 -2.39 -1.20
CA LEU A 100 -3.25 -1.58 0.02
C LEU A 100 -2.29 -0.40 -0.23
N VAL A 101 -1.18 -0.61 -0.93
CA VAL A 101 -0.25 0.50 -1.23
C VAL A 101 -0.89 1.53 -2.15
N LEU A 102 -1.66 1.09 -3.17
CA LEU A 102 -2.43 2.01 -4.02
C LEU A 102 -3.46 2.78 -3.19
N ALA A 103 -4.20 2.09 -2.32
CA ALA A 103 -5.20 2.75 -1.49
C ALA A 103 -4.60 3.81 -0.57
N GLY A 104 -3.54 3.46 0.17
CA GLY A 104 -2.91 4.39 1.08
C GLY A 104 -2.19 5.54 0.38
N GLY A 105 -1.49 5.26 -0.73
CA GLY A 105 -0.83 6.27 -1.55
C GLY A 105 -1.82 7.29 -2.13
N VAL A 106 -2.94 6.80 -2.68
CA VAL A 106 -3.98 7.65 -3.26
C VAL A 106 -4.76 8.40 -2.17
N GLY A 107 -5.13 7.75 -1.05
CA GLY A 107 -5.86 8.38 0.05
C GLY A 107 -5.10 9.58 0.63
N ASN A 108 -3.82 9.42 0.93
CA ASN A 108 -2.98 10.52 1.41
C ASN A 108 -2.66 11.56 0.32
N MET A 109 -2.71 11.20 -0.96
CA MET A 109 -2.55 12.15 -2.07
C MET A 109 -3.79 13.04 -2.25
N ILE A 110 -4.99 12.49 -2.05
CA ILE A 110 -6.26 13.24 -2.12
C ILE A 110 -6.28 14.33 -1.05
N ASP A 111 -5.98 14.00 0.20
CA ASP A 111 -5.88 14.97 1.29
C ASP A 111 -4.90 16.08 0.95
N ARG A 112 -3.72 15.69 0.43
CA ARG A 112 -2.74 16.67 0.04
C ARG A 112 -3.37 17.58 -1.01
N PHE A 113 -3.77 17.06 -2.16
CA PHE A 113 -4.32 17.87 -3.24
C PHE A 113 -5.44 18.83 -2.77
N ARG A 114 -6.36 18.36 -1.91
CA ARG A 114 -7.52 19.15 -1.45
C ARG A 114 -7.19 20.15 -0.33
N ASN A 115 -6.43 19.74 0.68
CA ASN A 115 -6.39 20.44 1.96
C ASN A 115 -5.06 21.14 2.25
N GLY A 116 -3.97 20.79 1.58
CA GLY A 116 -2.64 21.29 1.98
C GLY A 116 -1.87 20.34 2.92
N TYR A 117 -2.55 19.41 3.58
CA TYR A 117 -1.98 18.50 4.58
C TYR A 117 -2.74 17.17 4.58
N VAL A 118 -2.22 16.18 5.29
CA VAL A 118 -2.88 14.89 5.56
C VAL A 118 -3.55 14.94 6.93
N VAL A 119 -4.75 14.36 7.06
CA VAL A 119 -5.44 14.22 8.35
C VAL A 119 -4.99 12.93 9.04
N ASP A 120 -4.30 13.07 10.16
CA ASP A 120 -3.87 11.97 11.02
C ASP A 120 -4.74 11.93 12.29
N TYR A 121 -5.06 10.72 12.77
CA TYR A 121 -6.02 10.54 13.86
C TYR A 121 -5.81 9.30 14.74
N LEU A 122 -4.96 8.35 14.34
CA LEU A 122 -4.67 7.14 15.11
C LEU A 122 -3.42 7.37 15.96
N HIS A 123 -3.59 7.42 17.27
CA HIS A 123 -2.50 7.66 18.21
C HIS A 123 -2.33 6.48 19.16
N VAL A 124 -1.23 5.76 18.98
CA VAL A 124 -0.85 4.64 19.84
C VAL A 124 0.27 5.12 20.76
N LEU A 125 0.04 5.20 22.07
CA LEU A 125 0.90 5.99 22.98
C LEU A 125 2.35 5.49 23.10
N PHE A 126 2.63 4.22 22.78
CA PHE A 126 4.00 3.68 22.75
C PHE A 126 4.70 3.88 21.40
N PHE A 127 4.03 4.49 20.42
CA PHE A 127 4.54 4.77 19.08
C PHE A 127 4.61 6.30 18.87
N PRO A 128 5.75 6.85 18.44
CA PRO A 128 5.97 8.30 18.47
C PRO A 128 5.19 9.09 17.41
N PHE A 129 4.53 8.43 16.46
CA PHE A 129 3.84 9.08 15.35
C PHE A 129 2.34 8.82 15.40
N ILE A 130 1.57 9.87 15.14
CA ILE A 130 0.13 9.75 14.86
C ILE A 130 0.00 9.48 13.37
N PHE A 131 -0.85 8.53 13.00
CA PHE A 131 -1.00 8.07 11.63
C PHE A 131 -2.47 7.94 11.25
N ASN A 132 -2.76 7.50 10.03
CA ASN A 132 -4.12 7.24 9.58
C ASN A 132 -4.27 5.86 8.92
N PHE A 133 -5.49 5.55 8.50
CA PHE A 133 -5.79 4.30 7.81
C PHE A 133 -5.00 4.12 6.50
N ALA A 134 -4.80 5.18 5.70
CA ALA A 134 -3.93 5.14 4.53
C ALA A 134 -2.48 4.77 4.87
N ASP A 135 -1.90 5.28 5.97
CA ASP A 135 -0.54 4.90 6.40
C ASP A 135 -0.45 3.42 6.82
N ALA A 136 -1.48 2.93 7.50
CA ALA A 136 -1.60 1.51 7.84
C ALA A 136 -1.66 0.65 6.57
N CYS A 137 -2.43 1.09 5.56
CA CYS A 137 -2.50 0.41 4.26
C CYS A 137 -1.14 0.39 3.55
N VAL A 138 -0.42 1.52 3.47
CA VAL A 138 0.92 1.55 2.86
C VAL A 138 1.88 0.64 3.61
N THR A 139 1.87 0.67 4.94
CA THR A 139 2.77 -0.14 5.77
C THR A 139 2.53 -1.63 5.57
N VAL A 140 1.29 -2.09 5.78
CA VAL A 140 0.94 -3.51 5.61
C VAL A 140 1.14 -3.95 4.17
N GLY A 141 0.72 -3.14 3.20
CA GLY A 141 0.87 -3.45 1.79
C GLY A 141 2.33 -3.59 1.37
N THR A 142 3.20 -2.71 1.86
CA THR A 142 4.65 -2.77 1.62
C THR A 142 5.25 -4.03 2.22
N VAL A 143 4.89 -4.40 3.46
CA VAL A 143 5.34 -5.65 4.08
C VAL A 143 4.93 -6.87 3.25
N LEU A 144 3.69 -6.91 2.74
CA LEU A 144 3.23 -8.01 1.88
C LEU A 144 4.01 -8.09 0.55
N LEU A 145 4.31 -6.96 -0.07
CA LEU A 145 5.12 -6.89 -1.29
C LEU A 145 6.57 -7.33 -1.02
N LEU A 146 7.16 -6.92 0.10
CA LEU A 146 8.50 -7.35 0.50
C LEU A 146 8.57 -8.86 0.71
N ILE A 147 7.57 -9.44 1.41
CA ILE A 147 7.47 -10.90 1.59
C ILE A 147 7.37 -11.61 0.23
N HIS A 148 6.56 -11.09 -0.69
CA HIS A 148 6.43 -11.64 -2.05
C HIS A 148 7.78 -11.66 -2.79
N ILE A 149 8.50 -10.53 -2.80
CA ILE A 149 9.78 -10.38 -3.50
C ILE A 149 10.86 -11.26 -2.87
N LEU A 150 11.02 -11.19 -1.55
CA LEU A 150 12.13 -11.85 -0.85
C LEU A 150 11.97 -13.36 -0.76
N LEU A 151 10.74 -13.84 -0.52
CA LEU A 151 10.51 -15.26 -0.18
C LEU A 151 9.94 -16.08 -1.34
N LEU A 152 9.10 -15.49 -2.20
CA LEU A 152 8.33 -16.26 -3.20
C LEU A 152 8.93 -16.16 -4.60
N GLU A 153 9.36 -14.98 -5.03
CA GLU A 153 10.01 -14.82 -6.33
C GLU A 153 11.35 -15.59 -6.41
N LYS A 154 12.14 -15.53 -5.33
CA LYS A 154 13.44 -16.23 -5.23
C LYS A 154 13.30 -17.76 -5.29
N ARG A 155 12.17 -18.32 -4.83
CA ARG A 155 11.87 -19.77 -4.91
C ARG A 155 11.40 -20.18 -6.31
N GLY A 156 10.58 -19.37 -6.97
CA GLY A 156 10.13 -19.60 -8.35
C GLY A 156 11.27 -19.61 -9.36
N GLY A 157 12.26 -18.73 -9.21
CA GLY A 157 13.45 -18.68 -10.07
C GLY A 157 14.31 -19.95 -10.00
N LYS A 158 14.47 -20.55 -8.81
CA LYS A 158 15.22 -21.80 -8.64
C LYS A 158 14.46 -22.99 -9.25
N HIS A 159 13.19 -23.16 -8.92
CA HIS A 159 12.37 -24.28 -9.43
C HIS A 159 12.16 -24.21 -10.96
N GLY A 160 11.98 -23.01 -11.52
CA GLY A 160 11.86 -22.81 -12.97
C GLY A 160 13.12 -23.23 -13.74
N LYS A 161 14.31 -23.00 -13.17
CA LYS A 161 15.59 -23.45 -13.74
C LYS A 161 15.66 -24.97 -13.79
N TYR A 162 15.42 -25.67 -12.68
CA TYR A 162 15.42 -27.14 -12.64
C TYR A 162 14.39 -27.77 -13.58
N ARG A 163 13.18 -27.20 -13.65
CA ARG A 163 12.13 -27.70 -14.55
C ARG A 163 12.49 -27.49 -16.02
N LYS A 164 13.19 -26.41 -16.35
CA LYS A 164 13.72 -26.15 -17.70
C LYS A 164 14.81 -27.17 -18.05
N TYR A 165 15.77 -27.44 -17.16
CA TYR A 165 16.80 -28.49 -17.37
C TYR A 165 16.20 -29.88 -17.52
N ALA A 166 15.23 -30.26 -16.67
CA ALA A 166 14.54 -31.53 -16.79
C ALA A 166 13.80 -31.69 -18.14
N LYS A 167 13.22 -30.60 -18.67
CA LYS A 167 12.59 -30.61 -20.00
C LYS A 167 13.59 -30.78 -21.14
N TYR A 168 14.78 -30.17 -21.05
CA TYR A 168 15.85 -30.38 -22.04
C TYR A 168 16.39 -31.80 -22.01
N ALA A 169 16.66 -32.32 -20.81
CA ALA A 169 17.12 -33.70 -20.65
C ALA A 169 16.12 -34.69 -21.27
N ASN A 170 14.83 -34.56 -20.92
CA ASN A 170 13.79 -35.48 -21.40
C ASN A 170 13.51 -35.35 -22.92
N ARG A 171 13.78 -34.18 -23.52
CA ARG A 171 13.68 -33.99 -24.98
C ARG A 171 14.82 -34.69 -25.72
N ASN A 172 16.02 -34.73 -25.14
CA ASN A 172 17.16 -35.39 -25.74
C ASN A 172 17.09 -36.94 -25.64
N TYR A 173 16.45 -37.49 -24.61
CA TYR A 173 16.23 -38.94 -24.48
C TYR A 173 15.14 -39.51 -25.38
N ARG A 174 14.28 -38.66 -25.95
CA ARG A 174 13.16 -39.08 -26.81
C ARG A 174 13.49 -39.13 -28.31
N ASN A 175 14.71 -38.72 -28.67
CA ASN A 175 15.19 -38.64 -30.06
C ASN A 175 16.22 -39.74 -30.38
N TRP A 176 16.32 -40.77 -29.55
CA TRP A 176 17.05 -42.03 -29.76
C TRP A 176 16.06 -43.18 -29.60
#